data_AF-A0A134AWN2-F1
#
_entry.id   AF-A0A134AWN2-F1
#
_cell.length_a   1.000
_cell.length_b   1.000
_cell.length_c   1.000
_cell.angle_alpha   90.00
_cell.angle_beta   90.00
_cell.angle_gamma   90.00
#
_symmetry.space_group_name_H-M   'P 1'
#
loop_
_entity.id
_entity.type
_entity.pdbx_description
1 polymer ?
#
loop_
_entity_poly.entity_id
_entity_poly.type
_entity_poly.pdbx_seq_one_letter_code
_entity_poly.pdbx_strand_id
1 'polypeptide(L)'
;MRTLELLFRTAHELEAKNILVVTSQPTTSLLPDYLRHTGYTEAIHVLSVDELQGVSLPCCDLLICEYLPEREVLEQLLSQCISTSPTLAVALYTPSPRWRRFVSGLDKQVAPRLTLDLMDLCLYFYDKRLTPSRYKGVY
;
A
#
# COMPACT_ATOMS: atom_id res chain seq x y z
N MET A 1 0.82 2.90 17.35
CA MET A 1 -0.65 2.66 17.46
C MET A 1 -1.46 3.43 16.42
N ARG A 2 -1.27 4.74 16.23
CA ARG A 2 -2.06 5.53 15.26
C ARG A 2 -1.92 5.09 13.78
N THR A 3 -0.74 4.64 13.34
CA THR A 3 -0.53 4.16 11.97
C THR A 3 -1.37 2.92 11.64
N LEU A 4 -1.47 1.96 12.58
CA LEU A 4 -2.32 0.77 12.43
C LEU A 4 -3.81 1.13 12.38
N GLU A 5 -4.24 2.06 13.24
CA GLU A 5 -5.61 2.55 13.22
C GLU A 5 -5.96 3.24 11.90
N LEU A 6 -5.04 4.02 11.34
CA LEU A 6 -5.21 4.64 10.04
C LEU A 6 -5.35 3.58 8.94
N LEU A 7 -4.46 2.59 8.90
CA LEU A 7 -4.55 1.49 7.93
C LEU A 7 -5.88 0.74 8.04
N PHE A 8 -6.35 0.50 9.26
CA PHE A 8 -7.65 -0.12 9.50
C PHE A 8 -8.80 0.74 8.97
N ARG A 9 -8.83 2.04 9.29
CA ARG A 9 -9.86 2.96 8.79
C ARG A 9 -9.81 3.07 7.28
N THR A 10 -8.63 3.13 6.67
CA THR A 10 -8.48 3.12 5.21
C THR A 10 -9.03 1.84 4.60
N ALA A 11 -8.69 0.67 5.15
CA ALA A 11 -9.21 -0.61 4.67
C ALA A 11 -10.74 -0.71 4.83
N HIS A 12 -11.28 -0.20 5.93
CA HIS A 12 -12.71 -0.19 6.21
C HIS A 12 -13.48 0.73 5.26
N GLU A 13 -13.03 1.98 5.09
CA GLU A 13 -13.68 2.98 4.21
C GLU A 13 -13.61 2.58 2.73
N LEU A 14 -12.55 1.86 2.33
CA LEU A 14 -12.44 1.31 0.98
C LEU A 14 -13.26 0.03 0.79
N GLU A 15 -13.84 -0.52 1.86
CA GLU A 15 -14.44 -1.86 1.88
C GLU A 15 -13.49 -2.90 1.23
N ALA A 16 -12.20 -2.83 1.58
CA ALA A 16 -11.15 -3.56 0.89
C ALA A 16 -11.32 -5.07 1.04
N LYS A 17 -11.57 -5.75 -0.09
CA LYS A 17 -11.80 -7.20 -0.12
C LYS A 17 -10.50 -7.96 -0.27
N ASN A 18 -9.62 -7.49 -1.16
CA ASN A 18 -8.37 -8.13 -1.48
C ASN A 18 -7.21 -7.26 -1.02
N ILE A 19 -6.51 -7.71 0.01
CA ILE A 19 -5.40 -6.98 0.61
C ILE A 19 -4.11 -7.73 0.34
N LEU A 20 -3.10 -7.03 -0.18
CA LEU A 20 -1.75 -7.55 -0.31
C LEU A 20 -0.83 -6.87 0.71
N VAL A 21 -0.16 -7.66 1.53
CA VAL A 21 0.82 -7.19 2.51
C VAL A 21 2.20 -7.67 2.08
N VAL A 22 3.11 -6.73 1.86
CA VAL A 22 4.52 -6.96 1.58
C VAL A 22 5.32 -6.68 2.84
N THR A 23 6.05 -7.70 3.30
CA THR A 23 6.83 -7.64 4.53
C THR A 23 8.21 -8.28 4.34
N SER A 24 9.11 -8.11 5.30
CA SER A 24 10.40 -8.81 5.28
C SER A 24 10.27 -10.26 5.79
N GLN A 25 9.33 -10.51 6.71
CA GLN A 25 9.10 -11.83 7.32
C GLN A 25 7.60 -12.08 7.52
N PRO A 26 6.96 -12.89 6.65
CA PRO A 26 5.50 -13.11 6.63
C PRO A 26 4.91 -13.56 7.98
N THR A 27 5.65 -14.36 8.74
CA THR A 27 5.20 -14.97 9.99
C THR A 27 5.17 -14.01 11.19
N THR A 28 5.68 -12.79 11.04
CA THR A 28 5.81 -11.83 12.17
C THR A 28 4.80 -10.68 12.14
N SER A 29 4.08 -10.47 11.02
CA SER A 29 3.13 -9.36 10.94
C SER A 29 1.79 -9.72 11.58
N LEU A 30 1.36 -8.90 12.55
CA LEU A 30 0.02 -8.96 13.16
C LEU A 30 -1.04 -8.20 12.34
N LEU A 31 -0.61 -7.49 11.29
CA LEU A 31 -1.46 -6.65 10.46
C LEU A 31 -2.58 -7.43 9.76
N PRO A 32 -2.35 -8.63 9.19
CA PRO A 32 -3.40 -9.40 8.52
C PRO A 32 -4.57 -9.71 9.46
N ASP A 33 -4.28 -10.17 10.67
CA ASP A 33 -5.32 -10.49 11.64
C ASP A 33 -6.08 -9.24 12.08
N TYR A 34 -5.38 -8.11 12.26
CA TYR A 34 -6.03 -6.85 12.57
C TYR A 34 -6.97 -6.37 11.45
N LEU A 35 -6.57 -6.49 10.19
CA LEU A 35 -7.38 -6.08 9.03
C LEU A 35 -8.59 -6.99 8.79
N ARG A 36 -8.52 -8.27 9.17
CA ARG A 36 -9.68 -9.18 9.13
C ARG A 36 -10.85 -8.69 9.98
N HIS A 37 -10.57 -7.93 11.04
CA HIS A 37 -11.61 -7.36 11.91
C HIS A 37 -12.40 -6.22 11.24
N THR A 38 -12.02 -5.77 10.04
CA THR A 38 -12.82 -4.81 9.27
C THR A 38 -14.15 -5.41 8.79
N GLY A 39 -14.23 -6.74 8.65
CA GLY A 39 -15.44 -7.47 8.22
C GLY A 39 -15.68 -7.54 6.71
N TYR A 40 -14.89 -6.82 5.89
CA TYR A 40 -15.03 -6.78 4.43
C TYR A 40 -13.99 -7.63 3.68
N THR A 41 -12.92 -8.04 4.36
CA THR A 41 -11.80 -8.75 3.75
C THR A 41 -12.19 -10.15 3.32
N GLU A 42 -12.09 -10.43 2.02
CA GLU A 42 -12.28 -11.76 1.44
C GLU A 42 -10.94 -12.52 1.39
N ALA A 43 -9.86 -11.85 1.01
CA ALA A 43 -8.52 -12.43 0.92
C ALA A 43 -7.44 -11.47 1.42
N ILE A 44 -6.51 -11.99 2.21
CA ILE A 44 -5.28 -11.28 2.59
C ILE A 44 -4.10 -12.15 2.18
N HIS A 45 -3.30 -11.63 1.26
CA HIS A 45 -2.07 -12.25 0.81
C HIS A 45 -0.90 -11.60 1.52
N VAL A 46 -0.04 -12.38 2.17
CA VAL A 46 1.17 -11.89 2.82
C VAL A 46 2.35 -12.49 2.06
N LEU A 47 3.13 -11.63 1.43
CA LEU A 47 4.30 -12.02 0.65
C LEU A 47 5.55 -11.36 1.23
N SER A 48 6.65 -12.11 1.25
CA SER A 48 7.96 -11.54 1.44
C SER A 48 8.43 -10.83 0.17
N VAL A 49 9.40 -9.92 0.31
CA VAL A 49 10.01 -9.24 -0.85
C VAL A 49 10.57 -10.22 -1.87
N ASP A 50 11.17 -11.32 -1.41
CA ASP A 50 11.78 -12.33 -2.27
C ASP A 50 10.72 -13.10 -3.08
N GLU A 51 9.53 -13.27 -2.52
CA GLU A 51 8.39 -13.91 -3.17
C GLU A 51 7.66 -13.01 -4.18
N LEU A 52 7.99 -11.72 -4.26
CA LEU A 52 7.34 -10.81 -5.23
C LEU A 52 7.77 -11.08 -6.68
N GLN A 53 8.94 -11.72 -6.89
CA GLN A 53 9.45 -11.96 -8.23
C GLN A 53 8.66 -13.06 -8.94
N GLY A 54 7.95 -12.70 -10.01
CA GLY A 54 7.25 -13.66 -10.88
C GLY A 54 5.87 -14.08 -10.39
N VAL A 55 5.32 -13.45 -9.35
CA VAL A 55 3.95 -13.71 -8.90
C VAL A 55 2.96 -12.94 -9.76
N SER A 56 1.97 -13.65 -10.29
CA SER A 56 0.77 -13.04 -10.84
C SER A 56 -0.22 -12.81 -9.72
N LEU A 57 -0.46 -11.54 -9.39
CA LEU A 57 -1.37 -11.17 -8.32
C LEU A 57 -2.80 -11.08 -8.83
N PRO A 58 -3.79 -11.55 -8.05
CA PRO A 58 -5.20 -11.28 -8.32
C PRO A 58 -5.50 -9.79 -8.14
N CYS A 59 -6.77 -9.41 -8.34
CA CYS A 59 -7.25 -8.06 -8.05
C CYS A 59 -6.85 -7.65 -6.63
N CYS A 60 -6.26 -6.46 -6.48
CA CYS A 60 -5.78 -5.94 -5.20
C CYS A 60 -6.42 -4.58 -4.94
N ASP A 61 -7.20 -4.46 -3.86
CA ASP A 61 -7.88 -3.22 -3.48
C ASP A 61 -7.01 -2.36 -2.57
N LEU A 62 -6.22 -3.00 -1.71
CA LEU A 62 -5.29 -2.35 -0.80
C LEU A 62 -3.95 -3.08 -0.78
N LEU A 63 -2.88 -2.39 -1.18
CA LEU A 63 -1.50 -2.84 -1.04
C LEU A 63 -0.86 -2.18 0.18
N ILE A 64 -0.21 -2.95 1.05
CA ILE A 64 0.51 -2.43 2.21
C ILE A 64 1.94 -2.94 2.17
N CYS A 65 2.91 -2.04 2.06
CA CYS A 65 4.32 -2.37 2.14
C CYS A 65 4.87 -1.96 3.51
N GLU A 66 4.99 -2.94 4.40
CA GLU A 66 5.73 -2.79 5.67
C GLU A 66 7.24 -2.70 5.41
N TYR A 67 7.70 -3.44 4.40
CA TYR A 67 9.06 -3.38 3.93
C TYR A 67 9.07 -3.05 2.44
N LEU A 68 9.81 -2.01 2.07
CA LEU A 68 9.86 -1.54 0.70
C LEU A 68 10.84 -2.40 -0.13
N PRO A 69 10.37 -3.04 -1.21
CA PRO A 69 11.25 -3.79 -2.10
C PRO A 69 12.12 -2.84 -2.94
N GLU A 70 12.98 -3.41 -3.78
CA GLU A 70 13.73 -2.62 -4.76
C GLU A 70 12.81 -1.84 -5.70
N ARG A 71 13.37 -0.80 -6.31
CA ARG A 71 12.60 0.17 -7.08
C ARG A 71 11.86 -0.48 -8.25
N GLU A 72 12.58 -1.26 -9.06
CA GLU A 72 12.00 -1.89 -10.25
C GLU A 72 10.89 -2.87 -9.86
N VAL A 73 11.08 -3.62 -8.76
CA VAL A 73 10.08 -4.58 -8.25
C VAL A 73 8.82 -3.85 -7.78
N LEU A 74 8.97 -2.73 -7.05
CA LEU A 74 7.82 -1.94 -6.60
C LEU A 74 7.07 -1.30 -7.76
N GLU A 75 7.77 -0.78 -8.77
CA GLU A 75 7.16 -0.18 -9.96
C GLU A 75 6.36 -1.20 -10.77
N GLN A 76 6.90 -2.42 -10.94
CA GLN A 76 6.20 -3.53 -11.60
C GLN A 76 4.97 -3.96 -10.80
N LEU A 77 5.11 -4.13 -9.49
CA LEU A 77 4.01 -4.50 -8.59
C LEU A 77 2.86 -3.49 -8.66
N LEU A 78 3.18 -2.20 -8.53
CA LEU A 78 2.18 -1.12 -8.61
C LEU A 78 1.50 -1.11 -9.96
N SER A 79 2.25 -1.26 -11.06
CA SER A 79 1.67 -1.31 -12.40
C SER A 79 0.66 -2.46 -12.57
N GLN A 80 0.97 -3.64 -12.03
CA GLN A 80 0.05 -4.78 -12.03
C GLN A 80 -1.21 -4.51 -11.19
N CYS A 81 -1.06 -4.00 -9.96
CA CYS A 81 -2.20 -3.70 -9.09
C CYS A 81 -3.11 -2.60 -9.68
N ILE A 82 -2.54 -1.53 -10.25
CA ILE A 82 -3.30 -0.44 -10.89
C ILE A 82 -4.10 -0.96 -12.09
N SER A 83 -3.54 -1.93 -12.82
CA SER A 83 -4.24 -2.52 -13.98
C SER A 83 -5.41 -3.41 -13.60
N THR A 84 -5.39 -4.00 -12.40
CA THR A 84 -6.39 -4.96 -11.93
C THR A 84 -7.47 -4.30 -11.06
N SER A 85 -7.15 -3.24 -10.31
CA SER A 85 -8.12 -2.54 -9.46
C SER A 85 -8.19 -1.04 -9.77
N PRO A 86 -9.38 -0.53 -10.18
CA PRO A 86 -9.56 0.89 -10.49
C PRO A 86 -9.60 1.79 -9.26
N THR A 87 -9.78 1.24 -8.06
CA THR A 87 -9.89 1.95 -6.77
C THR A 87 -8.73 1.63 -5.83
N LEU A 88 -7.62 1.14 -6.37
CA LEU A 88 -6.44 0.75 -5.60
C LEU A 88 -5.99 1.87 -4.65
N ALA A 89 -5.78 1.48 -3.39
CA ALA A 89 -5.00 2.24 -2.44
C ALA A 89 -3.70 1.51 -2.10
N VAL A 90 -2.66 2.27 -1.81
CA VAL A 90 -1.34 1.75 -1.46
C VAL A 90 -0.83 2.47 -0.23
N ALA A 91 -0.35 1.72 0.75
CA ALA A 91 0.27 2.21 1.95
C ALA A 91 1.74 1.80 1.99
N LEU A 92 2.63 2.78 2.02
CA LEU A 92 4.08 2.58 1.99
C LEU A 92 4.68 3.04 3.31
N TYR A 93 5.20 2.09 4.10
CA TYR A 93 5.90 2.42 5.34
C TYR A 93 7.25 3.06 5.04
N THR A 94 7.44 4.28 5.53
CA THR A 94 8.61 5.13 5.23
C THR A 94 9.25 5.69 6.52
N PRO A 95 9.83 4.83 7.38
CA PRO A 95 10.26 5.21 8.73
C PRO A 95 11.45 6.19 8.76
N SER A 96 12.09 6.45 7.63
CA SER A 96 13.28 7.31 7.55
C SER A 96 13.22 8.28 6.37
N PRO A 97 13.96 9.40 6.43
CA PRO A 97 14.07 10.34 5.30
C PRO A 97 14.56 9.68 4.00
N ARG A 98 15.37 8.61 4.09
CA ARG A 98 15.84 7.84 2.93
C ARG A 98 14.66 7.22 2.18
N TRP A 99 13.75 6.57 2.90
CA TRP A 99 12.58 5.92 2.31
C TRP A 99 11.57 6.93 1.75
N ARG A 100 11.39 8.06 2.43
CA ARG A 100 10.56 9.15 1.89
C ARG A 100 11.11 9.71 0.58
N ARG A 101 12.43 9.86 0.44
CA ARG A 101 13.07 10.26 -0.83
C ARG A 101 12.90 9.20 -1.92
N PHE A 102 13.04 7.93 -1.57
CA PHE A 102 12.79 6.81 -2.48
C PHE A 102 11.37 6.85 -3.04
N VAL A 103 10.36 6.97 -2.15
CA VAL A 103 8.94 7.06 -2.53
C VAL A 103 8.64 8.33 -3.32
N SER A 104 9.18 9.48 -2.92
CA SER A 104 9.05 10.73 -3.70
C SER A 104 9.63 10.62 -5.12
N GLY A 105 10.65 9.78 -5.30
CA GLY A 105 11.25 9.49 -6.60
C GLY A 105 10.37 8.60 -7.49
N LEU A 106 9.49 7.79 -6.90
CA LEU A 106 8.54 6.92 -7.61
C LEU A 106 7.36 7.70 -8.18
N ASP A 107 6.94 8.78 -7.51
CA ASP A 107 5.75 9.58 -7.87
C ASP A 107 5.65 9.93 -9.36
N LYS A 108 6.77 10.26 -10.00
CA LYS A 108 6.80 10.64 -11.42
C LYS A 108 6.49 9.47 -12.35
N GLN A 109 6.80 8.25 -11.92
CA GLN A 109 6.62 7.05 -12.72
C GLN A 109 5.24 6.42 -12.48
N VAL A 110 4.83 6.30 -11.21
CA VAL A 110 3.57 5.65 -10.87
C VAL A 110 2.38 6.60 -10.85
N ALA A 111 2.60 7.92 -10.77
CA ALA A 111 1.59 8.97 -10.94
C ALA A 111 0.27 8.74 -10.16
N PRO A 112 0.31 8.60 -8.82
CA PRO A 112 -0.90 8.48 -8.01
C PRO A 112 -1.80 9.69 -8.15
N ARG A 113 -3.13 9.48 -8.05
CA ARG A 113 -4.11 10.57 -8.11
C ARG A 113 -4.07 11.40 -6.84
N LEU A 114 -4.13 10.75 -5.70
CA LEU A 114 -4.04 11.40 -4.39
C LEU A 114 -2.85 10.83 -3.63
N THR A 115 -2.02 11.72 -3.08
CA THR A 115 -0.92 11.36 -2.19
C THR A 115 -1.14 12.00 -0.82
N LEU A 116 -1.08 11.18 0.24
CA LEU A 116 -1.00 11.65 1.63
C LEU A 116 0.37 11.25 2.19
N ASP A 117 1.27 12.22 2.33
CA ASP A 117 2.58 12.03 2.96
C ASP A 117 2.46 12.26 4.47
N LEU A 118 2.44 11.17 5.23
CA LEU A 118 2.44 11.16 6.70
C LEU A 118 3.85 10.80 7.18
N MET A 119 4.25 11.23 8.39
CA MET A 119 5.63 11.14 8.90
C MET A 119 6.37 9.84 8.57
N ASP A 120 5.73 8.70 8.83
CA ASP A 120 6.24 7.34 8.69
C ASP A 120 5.43 6.50 7.68
N LEU A 121 4.40 7.06 7.04
CA LEU A 121 3.51 6.35 6.13
C LEU A 121 3.12 7.23 4.95
N CYS A 122 3.33 6.76 3.73
CA CYS A 122 2.82 7.42 2.54
C CYS A 122 1.62 6.63 2.00
N LEU A 123 0.48 7.31 1.80
CA LEU A 123 -0.70 6.71 1.16
C LEU A 123 -0.83 7.23 -0.27
N TYR A 124 -0.98 6.31 -1.22
CA TYR A 124 -1.35 6.60 -2.59
C TYR A 124 -2.74 6.06 -2.89
N PHE A 125 -3.50 6.84 -3.65
CA PHE A 125 -4.79 6.41 -4.17
C PHE A 125 -4.82 6.60 -5.68
N TYR A 126 -5.38 5.61 -6.37
CA TYR A 126 -5.44 5.55 -7.83
C TYR A 126 -6.84 5.69 -8.41
N ASP A 127 -7.87 5.84 -7.54
CA ASP A 127 -9.24 6.06 -7.97
C ASP A 127 -9.32 7.29 -8.90
N LYS A 128 -9.77 7.04 -10.13
CA LYS A 128 -9.91 8.04 -11.19
C LYS A 128 -10.95 9.11 -10.85
N ARG A 129 -11.85 8.84 -9.90
CA ARG A 129 -12.87 9.79 -9.42
C ARG A 129 -12.27 10.86 -8.50
N LEU A 130 -11.09 10.62 -7.94
CA LEU A 130 -10.41 11.58 -7.07
C LEU A 130 -9.75 12.70 -7.88
N THR A 131 -9.90 13.93 -7.39
CA THR A 131 -9.19 15.10 -7.91
C THR A 131 -7.70 14.97 -7.61
N PRO A 132 -6.82 15.10 -8.62
CA PRO A 132 -5.39 15.02 -8.42
C PRO A 132 -4.90 16.01 -7.36
N SER A 133 -4.29 15.51 -6.29
CA SER A 133 -3.90 16.35 -5.16
C SER A 133 -2.82 15.68 -4.29
N ARG A 134 -2.08 16.52 -3.56
CA ARG A 134 -1.03 16.07 -2.64
C ARG A 134 -1.16 16.82 -1.35
N TYR A 135 -1.27 16.08 -0.26
CA TYR A 135 -1.31 16.63 1.08
C TYR A 135 -0.14 16.10 1.89
N LYS A 136 0.40 16.98 2.73
CA LYS A 136 1.42 16.62 3.70
C LYS A 136 0.81 16.74 5.08
N GLY A 137 0.67 15.60 5.75
CA GLY A 137 0.21 15.55 7.13
C GLY A 137 1.38 15.85 8.06
N VAL A 138 1.27 16.93 8.84
CA VAL A 138 2.11 17.12 10.03
C VAL A 138 1.23 16.68 11.20
N TYR A 139 1.52 15.50 11.75
CA TYR A 139 0.90 15.03 12.99
C TYR A 139 1.82 15.32 14.17
#